data_AF-A0AAE1VV14-F1
#
_entry.id   AF-A0AAE1VV14-F1
#
_cell.length_a   1.000
_cell.length_b   1.000
_cell.length_c   1.000
_cell.angle_alpha   90.00
_cell.angle_beta   90.00
_cell.angle_gamma   90.00
#
_symmetry.space_group_name_H-M   'P 1'
#
loop_
_entity.id
_entity.type
_entity.pdbx_description
1 polymer ?
#
loop_
_entity_poly.entity_id
_entity_poly.type
_entity_poly.pdbx_seq_one_letter_code
_entity_poly.pdbx_strand_id
1 'polypeptide(L)'
;MYILLIKTLSTDSRMWRLILSGALPQVITRESLLVAQREDLRRVMDLLSLREHHARTLLIHYRWDVERLLAVLVEKGRTCLFAEAGVPVLEEVDFGSSVSSSNVICDICIEEVGQIISL
;
A
#
# COMPACT_ATOMS: atom_id res chain seq x y z
N MET A 1 13.20 7.15 -13.85
CA MET A 1 14.34 6.57 -13.11
C MET A 1 13.86 5.49 -12.14
N TYR A 2 12.94 4.66 -12.67
CA TYR A 2 12.48 3.35 -12.22
C TYR A 2 11.76 3.33 -10.85
N ILE A 3 10.85 2.39 -10.60
CA ILE A 3 10.25 2.17 -9.25
C ILE A 3 11.32 1.48 -8.39
N LEU A 4 12.54 2.04 -8.44
CA LEU A 4 13.80 1.33 -8.63
C LEU A 4 13.82 0.45 -9.92
N LEU A 5 14.89 0.40 -10.73
CA LEU A 5 15.17 -0.69 -11.71
C LEU A 5 15.55 -1.96 -10.91
N ILE A 6 15.33 -1.87 -9.60
CA ILE A 6 16.30 -1.96 -8.51
C ILE A 6 15.49 -2.27 -7.21
N LYS A 7 14.42 -3.06 -7.23
CA LYS A 7 14.62 -4.24 -6.39
C LYS A 7 15.57 -5.01 -7.28
N THR A 8 16.86 -4.68 -7.35
CA THR A 8 17.76 -5.41 -8.24
C THR A 8 17.56 -6.81 -7.74
N LEU A 9 17.04 -7.75 -8.53
CA LEU A 9 17.20 -9.15 -8.17
C LEU A 9 16.40 -9.61 -6.94
N SER A 10 15.17 -9.11 -6.71
CA SER A 10 14.16 -9.69 -5.78
C SER A 10 14.55 -9.88 -4.31
N THR A 11 15.57 -10.67 -3.96
CA THR A 11 15.95 -11.08 -2.60
C THR A 11 17.24 -11.92 -2.59
N ASP A 12 17.81 -12.29 -3.75
CA ASP A 12 18.98 -13.17 -3.80
C ASP A 12 20.25 -12.38 -4.05
N SER A 13 21.01 -12.23 -2.98
CA SER A 13 22.34 -11.68 -3.02
C SER A 13 23.18 -12.33 -4.13
N ARG A 14 23.19 -13.64 -4.32
CA ARG A 14 24.11 -14.31 -5.28
C ARG A 14 23.96 -13.86 -6.73
N MET A 15 22.81 -13.31 -7.12
CA MET A 15 22.54 -12.83 -8.47
C MET A 15 23.19 -11.46 -8.79
N TRP A 16 23.57 -10.66 -7.79
CA TRP A 16 24.24 -9.37 -8.03
C TRP A 16 25.66 -9.51 -8.59
N ARG A 17 26.32 -10.66 -8.36
CA ARG A 17 27.70 -10.89 -8.81
C ARG A 17 27.77 -11.09 -10.31
N LEU A 18 26.65 -11.49 -10.92
CA LEU A 18 26.54 -11.87 -12.31
C LEU A 18 26.10 -10.70 -13.23
N ILE A 19 25.48 -9.65 -12.67
CA ILE A 19 25.05 -8.48 -13.44
C ILE A 19 26.17 -7.45 -13.60
N LEU A 20 26.96 -7.20 -12.53
CA LEU A 20 28.14 -6.33 -12.63
C LEU A 20 29.24 -6.89 -13.55
N SER A 21 29.14 -8.17 -13.94
CA SER A 21 30.02 -8.81 -14.93
C SER A 21 29.58 -8.66 -16.40
N GLY A 22 28.57 -7.82 -16.71
CA GLY A 22 28.22 -7.47 -18.09
C GLY A 22 26.94 -8.12 -18.64
N ALA A 23 25.83 -8.06 -17.91
CA ALA A 23 24.54 -8.60 -18.38
C ALA A 23 23.72 -7.57 -19.20
N LEU A 24 23.07 -8.05 -20.26
CA LEU A 24 22.16 -7.31 -21.14
C LEU A 24 20.94 -6.72 -20.41
N PRO A 25 20.33 -5.64 -20.93
CA PRO A 25 19.11 -5.05 -20.36
C PRO A 25 17.96 -6.08 -20.33
N GLN A 26 17.38 -6.29 -19.13
CA GLN A 26 16.25 -7.20 -18.95
C GLN A 26 14.91 -6.49 -19.22
N VAL A 27 14.02 -7.19 -19.94
CA VAL A 27 12.65 -6.74 -20.19
C VAL A 27 11.74 -7.18 -19.04
N ILE A 28 11.00 -6.24 -18.47
CA ILE A 28 10.04 -6.48 -17.38
C ILE A 28 8.63 -6.50 -17.97
N THR A 29 7.85 -7.53 -17.64
CA THR A 29 6.44 -7.60 -18.04
C THR A 29 5.54 -6.92 -17.01
N ARG A 30 4.32 -6.56 -17.41
CA ARG A 30 3.34 -5.96 -16.51
C ARG A 30 2.98 -6.90 -15.36
N GLU A 31 2.90 -8.19 -15.63
CA GLU A 31 2.50 -9.23 -14.68
C GLU A 31 3.51 -9.38 -13.55
N SER A 32 4.81 -9.43 -13.89
CA SER A 32 5.88 -9.54 -12.90
C SER A 32 5.95 -8.29 -12.01
N LEU A 33 5.77 -7.10 -12.61
CA LEU A 33 5.67 -5.86 -11.85
C LEU A 33 4.50 -5.87 -10.87
N LEU A 34 3.32 -6.32 -11.31
CA LEU A 34 2.13 -6.37 -10.45
C LEU A 34 2.27 -7.38 -9.31
N VAL A 35 2.94 -8.51 -9.52
CA VAL A 35 3.24 -9.48 -8.46
C VAL A 35 4.18 -8.86 -7.43
N ALA A 36 5.26 -8.22 -7.86
CA ALA A 36 6.21 -7.58 -6.95
C ALA A 36 5.55 -6.46 -6.12
N GLN A 37 4.75 -5.60 -6.76
CA GLN A 37 4.02 -4.53 -6.07
C GLN A 37 3.01 -5.08 -5.05
N ARG A 38 2.31 -6.17 -5.37
CA ARG A 38 1.38 -6.81 -4.43
C ARG A 38 2.09 -7.39 -3.22
N GLU A 39 3.28 -7.94 -3.40
CA GLU A 39 4.07 -8.49 -2.29
C GLU A 39 4.56 -7.39 -1.35
N ASP A 40 5.09 -6.28 -1.89
CA ASP A 40 5.51 -5.15 -1.06
C ASP A 40 4.34 -4.47 -0.36
N LEU A 41 3.19 -4.35 -1.05
CA LEU A 41 1.95 -3.86 -0.47
C LEU A 41 1.48 -4.74 0.69
N ARG A 42 1.42 -6.06 0.49
CA ARG A 42 1.04 -7.02 1.54
C ARG A 42 2.00 -6.95 2.72
N ARG A 43 3.31 -6.90 2.47
CA ARG A 43 4.33 -6.80 3.53
C ARG A 43 4.12 -5.57 4.41
N VAL A 44 3.89 -4.41 3.82
CA VAL A 44 3.64 -3.17 4.58
C VAL A 44 2.31 -3.23 5.33
N MET A 45 1.26 -3.80 4.72
CA MET A 45 -0.01 -4.02 5.40
C MET A 45 0.15 -4.90 6.64
N ASP A 46 0.88 -6.00 6.53
CA ASP A 46 1.09 -6.94 7.63
C ASP A 46 1.96 -6.32 8.74
N LEU A 47 3.09 -5.68 8.39
CA LEU A 47 4.00 -5.08 9.36
C LEU A 47 3.39 -3.91 10.14
N LEU A 48 2.53 -3.13 9.48
CA LEU A 48 1.93 -1.96 10.08
C LEU A 48 0.48 -2.18 10.52
N SER A 49 -0.12 -3.33 10.24
CA SER A 49 -1.54 -3.61 10.46
C SER A 49 -2.44 -2.53 9.84
N LEU A 50 -2.25 -2.28 8.53
CA LEU A 50 -2.94 -1.23 7.79
C LEU A 50 -3.88 -1.79 6.72
N ARG A 51 -4.94 -1.02 6.43
CA ARG A 51 -5.74 -1.21 5.21
C ARG A 51 -4.93 -0.87 3.97
N GLU A 52 -5.29 -1.50 2.85
CA GLU A 52 -4.57 -1.40 1.57
C GLU A 52 -4.34 0.05 1.11
N HIS A 53 -5.34 0.92 1.23
CA HIS A 53 -5.25 2.31 0.77
C HIS A 53 -4.22 3.13 1.58
N HIS A 54 -4.11 2.90 2.89
CA HIS A 54 -3.10 3.55 3.72
C HIS A 54 -1.69 3.02 3.41
N ALA A 55 -1.54 1.70 3.29
CA ALA A 55 -0.26 1.09 2.91
C ALA A 55 0.20 1.58 1.53
N ARG A 56 -0.71 1.68 0.55
CA ARG A 56 -0.42 2.21 -0.78
C ARG A 56 0.00 3.68 -0.75
N THR A 57 -0.64 4.50 0.09
CA THR A 57 -0.27 5.91 0.28
C THR A 57 1.16 6.02 0.83
N LEU A 58 1.50 5.22 1.83
CA LEU A 58 2.86 5.19 2.40
C LEU A 58 3.90 4.73 1.38
N LEU A 59 3.61 3.65 0.65
CA LEU A 59 4.50 3.16 -0.40
C LEU A 59 4.71 4.22 -1.49
N ILE A 60 3.68 4.95 -1.91
CA ILE A 60 3.85 6.04 -2.88
C ILE A 60 4.68 7.19 -2.28
N HIS A 61 4.39 7.61 -1.04
CA HIS A 61 5.11 8.71 -0.37
C HIS A 61 6.62 8.42 -0.25
N TYR A 62 6.97 7.20 0.16
CA TYR A 62 8.35 6.73 0.25
C TYR A 62 8.90 6.18 -1.08
N ARG A 63 8.22 6.42 -2.20
CA ARG A 63 8.65 6.04 -3.55
C ARG A 63 8.95 4.53 -3.71
N TRP A 64 8.18 3.71 -3.00
CA TRP A 64 8.28 2.25 -2.90
C TRP A 64 9.58 1.75 -2.26
N ASP A 65 10.32 2.62 -1.57
CA ASP A 65 11.49 2.24 -0.79
C ASP A 65 11.05 1.76 0.61
N VAL A 66 10.82 0.45 0.72
CA VAL A 66 10.38 -0.20 1.96
C VAL A 66 11.43 -0.05 3.06
N GLU A 67 12.72 -0.10 2.73
CA GLU A 67 13.80 0.02 3.71
C GLU A 67 13.81 1.43 4.31
N ARG A 68 13.66 2.47 3.48
CA ARG A 68 13.53 3.85 3.98
C ARG A 68 12.27 4.04 4.82
N LEU A 69 11.14 3.47 4.42
CA LEU A 69 9.89 3.51 5.20
C LEU A 69 10.11 2.90 6.59
N LEU A 70 10.76 1.73 6.66
CA LEU A 70 11.04 1.03 7.92
C LEU A 70 12.08 1.77 8.77
N ALA A 71 13.09 2.40 8.16
CA ALA A 71 14.03 3.25 8.87
C ALA A 71 13.32 4.42 9.56
N VAL A 72 12.45 5.14 8.83
CA VAL A 72 11.66 6.24 9.40
C VAL A 72 10.71 5.74 10.50
N LEU A 73 10.10 4.57 10.31
CA LEU A 73 9.26 3.93 11.33
C LEU A 73 10.04 3.70 12.64
N VAL A 74 11.27 3.18 12.56
CA VAL A 74 12.10 2.91 13.73
C VAL A 74 12.63 4.19 14.37
N GLU A 75 13.05 5.16 13.56
CA GLU A 75 13.66 6.41 14.05
C GLU A 75 12.64 7.39 14.62
N LYS A 76 11.49 7.56 13.96
CA LYS A 76 10.50 8.60 14.28
C LYS A 76 9.18 8.05 14.82
N GLY A 77 8.93 6.76 14.68
CA GLY A 77 7.69 6.13 15.11
C GLY A 77 6.51 6.30 14.13
N ARG A 78 5.42 5.61 14.45
CA ARG A 78 4.23 5.45 13.59
C ARG A 78 3.46 6.74 13.36
N THR A 79 3.28 7.54 14.40
CA THR A 79 2.52 8.80 14.33
C THR A 79 3.18 9.79 13.37
N CYS A 80 4.51 9.93 13.44
CA CYS A 80 5.27 10.77 12.52
C CYS A 80 5.20 10.23 11.08
N LEU A 81 5.40 8.92 10.90
CA LEU A 81 5.29 8.25 9.60
C LEU A 81 3.95 8.55 8.90
N PHE A 82 2.84 8.44 9.63
CA PHE A 82 1.51 8.67 9.07
C PHE A 82 1.23 10.16 8.82
N ALA A 83 1.62 11.04 9.74
CA ALA A 83 1.45 12.48 9.58
C ALA A 83 2.23 13.03 8.38
N GLU A 84 3.48 12.60 8.18
CA GLU A 84 4.31 13.03 7.03
C GLU A 84 3.69 12.61 5.68
N ALA A 85 3.02 11.46 5.64
CA ALA A 85 2.35 10.94 4.45
C ALA A 85 0.91 11.45 4.26
N GLY A 86 0.40 12.27 5.19
CA GLY A 86 -1.01 12.73 5.17
C GLY A 86 -2.02 11.61 5.41
N VAL A 87 -1.59 10.50 6.03
CA VAL A 87 -2.45 9.37 6.39
C VAL A 87 -3.10 9.69 7.73
N PRO A 88 -4.44 9.74 7.83
CA PRO A 88 -5.09 9.93 9.12
C PRO A 88 -4.77 8.74 10.02
N VAL A 89 -4.36 9.03 11.25
CA VAL A 89 -4.21 8.00 12.30
C VAL A 89 -5.61 7.63 12.76
N LEU A 90 -6.32 6.83 11.96
CA LEU A 90 -7.60 6.27 12.42
C LEU A 90 -7.26 5.19 13.44
N GLU A 91 -7.43 5.50 14.73
CA GLU A 91 -7.77 4.47 15.70
C GLU A 91 -9.02 3.77 15.15
N GLU A 92 -9.03 2.44 15.13
CA GLU A 92 -10.09 1.65 14.53
C GLU A 92 -11.46 2.13 15.03
N VAL A 93 -12.14 2.96 14.22
CA VAL A 93 -13.54 3.24 14.44
C VAL A 93 -14.24 1.96 14.05
N ASP A 94 -14.48 1.12 15.06
CA ASP A 94 -15.39 0.00 15.00
C ASP A 94 -16.71 0.52 14.43
N PHE A 95 -16.96 0.21 13.16
CA PHE A 95 -18.24 0.52 12.51
C PHE A 95 -19.30 -0.46 13.02
N GLY A 96 -19.45 -0.55 14.34
CA GLY A 96 -20.58 -1.14 15.04
C GLY A 96 -21.76 -0.17 15.13
N SER A 97 -21.83 0.83 14.23
CA SER A 97 -23.02 1.69 14.14
C SER A 97 -24.14 0.85 13.57
N SER A 98 -25.02 0.38 14.47
CA SER A 98 -26.29 -0.24 14.11
C SER A 98 -27.04 0.74 13.21
N VAL A 99 -27.03 0.46 11.91
CA VAL A 99 -27.76 1.26 10.92
C VAL A 99 -29.24 1.02 11.18
N SER A 100 -29.87 2.01 11.82
CA SER A 100 -31.32 2.12 11.85
C SER A 100 -31.80 2.27 10.41
N SER A 101 -32.75 1.42 10.02
CA SER A 101 -33.40 1.47 8.71
C SER A 101 -34.05 2.83 8.52
N SER A 102 -33.38 3.69 7.76
CA SER A 102 -33.89 4.97 7.29
C SER A 102 -33.64 5.04 5.80
N ASN A 103 -34.60 5.62 5.07
CA ASN A 103 -34.47 5.84 3.65
C ASN A 103 -33.27 6.75 3.41
N VAL A 104 -32.20 6.20 2.81
CA VAL A 104 -30.98 6.94 2.52
C VAL A 104 -31.17 7.63 1.17
N ILE A 105 -31.04 8.95 1.13
CA ILE A 105 -30.97 9.72 -0.11
C ILE A 105 -29.49 9.87 -0.46
N CYS A 106 -29.12 9.58 -1.70
CA CYS A 106 -27.77 9.82 -2.17
C CYS A 106 -27.52 11.33 -2.29
N ASP A 107 -26.56 11.89 -1.56
CA ASP A 107 -26.25 13.33 -1.61
C ASP A 107 -25.66 13.80 -2.96
N ILE A 108 -25.30 12.87 -3.85
CA ILE A 108 -24.72 13.17 -5.17
C ILE A 108 -25.81 13.24 -6.23
N CYS A 109 -26.64 12.21 -6.35
CA CYS A 109 -27.71 12.15 -7.35
C CYS A 109 -29.09 12.57 -6.83
N ILE A 110 -29.24 12.79 -5.52
CA ILE A 110 -30.49 13.14 -4.83
C ILE A 110 -31.59 12.07 -5.00
N GLU A 111 -31.19 10.84 -5.36
CA GLU A 111 -32.10 9.70 -5.51
C GLU A 111 -32.14 8.87 -4.23
N GLU A 112 -33.30 8.29 -3.95
CA GLU A 112 -33.49 7.37 -2.83
C GLU A 112 -32.81 6.02 -3.12
N VAL A 113 -31.89 5.62 -2.24
CA VAL A 113 -31.16 4.35 -2.33
C VAL A 113 -31.78 3.39 -1.32
N GLY A 114 -32.83 2.68 -1.75
CA GLY A 114 -33.45 1.63 -0.93
C GLY A 114 -32.46 0.52 -0.60
N GLN A 115 -32.38 0.09 0.67
CA GLN A 115 -31.62 -1.10 1.03
C GLN A 115 -32.33 -2.35 0.48
N ILE A 116 -31.72 -3.03 -0.49
CA ILE A 116 -32.09 -4.41 -0.83
C ILE A 116 -31.59 -5.30 0.31
N ILE A 117 -32.46 -5.56 1.30
CA ILE A 117 -32.30 -6.72 2.17
C ILE A 117 -32.85 -7.91 1.40
N SER A 118 -32.01 -8.60 0.63
CA SER A 118 -32.31 -9.96 0.21
C SER A 118 -31.99 -10.88 1.39
N LEU A 119 -33.04 -11.42 2.01
CA LEU A 119 -33.00 -12.53 2.97
C LEU A 119 -32.29 -13.77 2.40
#